data_AF-A0A7Y4D7A9-F1
#
_entry.id   AF-A0A7Y4D7A9-F1
#
_cell.length_a   1.000
_cell.length_b   1.000
_cell.length_c   1.000
_cell.angle_alpha   90.00
_cell.angle_beta   90.00
_cell.angle_gamma   90.00
#
_symmetry.space_group_name_H-M   'P 1'
#
loop_
_entity.id
_entity.type
_entity.pdbx_description
1 polymer ?
#
loop_
_entity_poly.entity_id
_entity_poly.type
_entity_poly.pdbx_seq_one_letter_code
_entity_poly.pdbx_strand_id
1 'polypeptide(L)'
;MINIKDFSNQQVIVDATQQLQLSKNGDSLEFFVFNNPGGNTHLLNHFQHHLDLALQRGVDVSFTFHGDIASCAATLLADVTIDVQTYHNLTFQFVYPVRLVFHKPRLIINDTKFPPLQAIDYNSYVQGINDDDVHFKASLDAFMLWYETNYNAKLNKVARNHLYDTNQDVQFLLNEASDD
;
A
#
# COMPACT_ATOMS: atom_id res chain seq x y z
N MET A 1 14.08 7.10 11.04
CA MET A 1 13.80 6.35 9.79
C MET A 1 13.53 4.88 10.07
N ILE A 2 12.35 4.40 9.65
CA ILE A 2 11.85 3.02 9.80
C ILE A 2 11.77 2.41 8.39
N ASN A 3 12.39 1.25 8.18
CA ASN A 3 12.45 0.62 6.85
C ASN A 3 11.37 -0.46 6.71
N ILE A 4 10.45 -0.28 5.76
CA ILE A 4 9.41 -1.25 5.43
C ILE A 4 9.81 -1.96 4.13
N LYS A 5 10.51 -3.11 4.27
CA LYS A 5 11.04 -3.88 3.13
C LYS A 5 10.02 -4.84 2.52
N ASP A 6 9.08 -5.33 3.31
CA ASP A 6 7.95 -6.13 2.85
C ASP A 6 6.82 -6.06 3.91
N PHE A 7 5.61 -6.46 3.52
CA PHE A 7 4.49 -6.68 4.44
C PHE A 7 4.37 -8.17 4.82
N SER A 8 5.47 -8.90 4.85
CA SER A 8 5.50 -10.32 5.24
C SER A 8 6.29 -10.53 6.54
N ASN A 9 7.18 -9.60 6.88
CA ASN A 9 7.94 -9.58 8.11
C ASN A 9 7.13 -8.91 9.22
N GLN A 10 6.38 -9.73 9.96
CA GLN A 10 5.52 -9.28 11.05
C GLN A 10 6.26 -8.44 12.10
N GLN A 11 7.51 -8.78 12.43
CA GLN A 11 8.28 -8.03 13.45
C GLN A 11 8.49 -6.58 13.02
N VAL A 12 8.91 -6.35 11.77
CA VAL A 12 9.15 -5.00 11.23
C VAL A 12 7.88 -4.16 11.27
N ILE A 13 6.74 -4.76 10.89
CA ILE A 13 5.46 -4.06 10.88
C ILE A 13 4.99 -3.76 12.31
N VAL A 14 5.11 -4.70 13.24
CA VAL A 14 4.75 -4.49 14.65
C VAL A 14 5.63 -3.41 15.31
N ASP A 15 6.93 -3.41 15.04
CA ASP A 15 7.83 -2.37 15.56
C ASP A 15 7.45 -1.00 14.99
N ALA A 16 7.13 -0.93 13.70
CA ALA A 16 6.65 0.28 13.05
C ALA A 16 5.32 0.79 13.65
N THR A 17 4.36 -0.11 13.90
CA THR A 17 3.09 0.27 14.54
C THR A 17 3.26 0.67 16.00
N GLN A 18 4.18 0.05 16.73
CA GLN A 18 4.51 0.45 18.09
C GLN A 18 5.09 1.86 18.14
N GLN A 19 5.96 2.24 17.19
CA GLN A 19 6.46 3.61 17.08
C GLN A 19 5.30 4.59 16.83
N LEU A 20 4.42 4.29 15.87
CA LEU A 20 3.22 5.10 15.60
C LEU A 20 2.36 5.29 16.86
N GLN A 21 2.13 4.22 17.62
CA GLN A 21 1.33 4.26 18.85
C GLN A 21 1.95 5.11 19.97
N LEU A 22 3.28 5.06 20.11
CA LEU A 22 4.00 5.78 21.17
C LEU A 22 4.22 7.25 20.83
N SER A 23 4.22 7.61 19.55
CA SER A 23 4.37 8.99 19.08
C SER A 23 3.19 9.88 19.46
N LYS A 24 3.52 11.12 19.82
CA LYS A 24 2.64 12.18 20.29
C LYS A 24 2.62 13.36 19.33
N ASN A 25 1.68 14.28 19.54
CA ASN A 25 1.59 15.52 18.75
C ASN A 25 2.93 16.26 18.71
N GLY A 26 3.39 16.60 17.50
CA GLY A 26 4.68 17.24 17.26
C GLY A 26 5.89 16.30 17.16
N ASP A 27 5.71 15.00 17.40
CA ASP A 27 6.73 14.01 17.05
C ASP A 27 6.75 13.80 15.53
N SER A 28 7.91 13.40 15.00
CA SER A 28 8.06 13.09 13.57
C SER A 28 8.54 11.65 13.36
N LEU A 29 7.91 10.97 12.39
CA LEU A 29 8.26 9.62 11.95
C LEU A 29 8.52 9.61 10.45
N GLU A 30 9.61 8.95 10.07
CA GLU A 30 10.00 8.78 8.68
C GLU A 30 10.00 7.30 8.31
N PHE A 31 9.30 6.95 7.24
CA PHE A 31 9.23 5.61 6.68
C PHE A 31 9.91 5.54 5.33
N PHE A 32 10.75 4.52 5.15
CA PHE A 32 11.41 4.24 3.88
C PHE A 32 10.90 2.90 3.33
N VAL A 33 10.21 2.95 2.19
CA VAL A 33 9.63 1.80 1.51
C VAL A 33 10.46 1.53 0.26
N PHE A 34 11.24 0.45 0.27
CA PHE A 34 12.23 0.17 -0.76
C PHE A 34 12.20 -1.26 -1.24
N ASN A 35 12.14 -1.45 -2.56
CA ASN A 35 12.09 -2.77 -3.21
C ASN A 35 11.12 -3.71 -2.49
N ASN A 36 9.92 -3.19 -2.25
CA ASN A 36 8.91 -3.84 -1.43
C ASN A 36 7.91 -4.59 -2.33
N PRO A 37 7.95 -5.94 -2.35
CA PRO A 37 7.07 -6.75 -3.20
C PRO A 37 5.63 -6.83 -2.67
N GLY A 38 5.32 -6.16 -1.55
CA GLY A 38 4.07 -6.28 -0.82
C GLY A 38 4.14 -7.38 0.25
N GLY A 39 3.02 -8.07 0.47
CA GLY A 39 2.95 -9.13 1.47
C GLY A 39 1.53 -9.43 1.93
N ASN A 40 1.36 -9.57 3.24
CA ASN A 40 0.09 -9.90 3.89
C ASN A 40 -0.77 -8.64 4.06
N THR A 41 -2.00 -8.69 3.55
CA THR A 41 -2.98 -7.59 3.65
C THR A 41 -3.32 -7.26 5.11
N HIS A 42 -3.36 -8.23 6.01
CA HIS A 42 -3.59 -7.97 7.44
C HIS A 42 -2.51 -7.09 8.08
N LEU A 43 -1.24 -7.23 7.64
CA LEU A 43 -0.15 -6.39 8.16
C LEU A 43 -0.22 -4.98 7.58
N LEU A 44 -0.63 -4.83 6.31
CA LEU A 44 -0.94 -3.53 5.72
C LEU A 44 -2.07 -2.84 6.49
N ASN A 45 -3.21 -3.52 6.66
CA ASN A 45 -4.40 -2.96 7.31
C ASN A 45 -4.09 -2.57 8.77
N HIS A 46 -3.32 -3.40 9.48
CA HIS A 46 -2.84 -3.08 10.84
C HIS A 46 -1.95 -1.83 10.87
N PHE A 47 -1.01 -1.72 9.93
CA PHE A 47 -0.15 -0.55 9.81
C PHE A 47 -0.94 0.72 9.51
N GLN A 48 -1.86 0.67 8.53
CA GLN A 48 -2.68 1.80 8.11
C GLN A 48 -3.60 2.30 9.21
N HIS A 49 -4.22 1.39 9.97
CA HIS A 49 -5.03 1.77 11.13
C HIS A 49 -4.23 2.60 12.14
N HIS A 50 -2.99 2.21 12.45
CA HIS A 50 -2.16 2.95 13.40
C HIS A 50 -1.55 4.22 12.80
N LEU A 51 -1.33 4.26 11.49
CA LEU A 51 -0.95 5.47 10.77
C LEU A 51 -2.05 6.53 10.87
N ASP A 52 -3.29 6.19 10.53
CA ASP A 52 -4.45 7.08 10.63
C ASP A 52 -4.61 7.65 12.05
N LEU A 53 -4.55 6.79 13.06
CA LEU A 53 -4.60 7.23 14.46
C LEU A 53 -3.44 8.17 14.82
N ALA A 54 -2.23 7.94 14.30
CA ALA A 54 -1.08 8.82 14.55
C ALA A 54 -1.27 10.19 13.88
N LEU A 55 -1.78 10.20 12.65
CA LEU A 55 -2.09 11.44 11.93
C LEU A 55 -3.16 12.26 12.65
N GLN A 56 -4.23 11.62 13.15
CA GLN A 56 -5.27 12.26 13.96
C GLN A 56 -4.74 12.85 15.28
N ARG A 57 -3.67 12.27 15.84
CA ARG A 57 -2.97 12.82 17.02
C ARG A 57 -2.10 14.04 16.70
N GLY A 58 -1.84 14.34 15.43
CA GLY A 58 -0.93 15.41 15.01
C GLY A 58 0.54 14.98 14.94
N VAL A 59 0.82 13.68 14.72
CA VAL A 59 2.19 13.21 14.44
C VAL A 59 2.56 13.56 13.00
N ASP A 60 3.75 14.10 12.77
CA ASP A 60 4.26 14.38 11.43
C ASP A 60 4.84 13.10 10.82
N VAL A 61 4.28 12.63 9.71
CA VAL A 61 4.70 11.40 9.04
C VAL A 61 5.20 11.70 7.63
N SER A 62 6.37 11.16 7.28
CA SER A 62 6.89 11.22 5.91
C SER A 62 7.19 9.83 5.36
N PHE A 63 6.85 9.62 4.08
CA PHE A 63 7.19 8.40 3.35
C PHE A 63 8.19 8.69 2.23
N THR A 64 9.17 7.81 2.06
CA THR A 64 10.01 7.79 0.87
C THR A 64 9.88 6.46 0.17
N PHE A 65 9.54 6.48 -1.12
CA PHE A 65 9.36 5.28 -1.94
C PHE A 65 10.49 5.15 -2.97
N HIS A 66 11.05 3.95 -3.12
CA HIS A 66 12.15 3.69 -4.06
C HIS A 66 12.14 2.26 -4.64
N GLY A 67 12.48 2.15 -5.92
CA GLY A 67 12.68 0.86 -6.59
C GLY A 67 11.36 0.19 -6.99
N ASP A 68 11.29 -1.12 -6.80
CA ASP A 68 10.10 -1.92 -7.13
C ASP A 68 9.10 -1.93 -5.96
N ILE A 69 7.93 -1.33 -6.14
CA ILE A 69 6.89 -1.16 -5.13
C ILE A 69 5.62 -1.87 -5.63
N ALA A 70 5.24 -2.98 -4.98
CA ALA A 70 4.17 -3.85 -5.48
C ALA A 70 3.11 -4.17 -4.42
N SER A 71 1.92 -4.56 -4.88
CA SER A 71 0.83 -5.10 -4.06
C SER A 71 0.55 -4.21 -2.83
N CYS A 72 0.62 -4.73 -1.61
CA CYS A 72 0.40 -3.96 -0.37
C CYS A 72 1.21 -2.66 -0.29
N ALA A 73 2.43 -2.61 -0.81
CA ALA A 73 3.23 -1.40 -0.78
C ALA A 73 2.78 -0.36 -1.81
N ALA A 74 2.30 -0.81 -2.97
CA ALA A 74 1.67 0.06 -3.97
C ALA A 74 0.31 0.57 -3.46
N THR A 75 -0.46 -0.28 -2.77
CA THR A 75 -1.69 0.10 -2.06
C THR A 75 -1.41 1.14 -0.98
N LEU A 76 -0.38 0.94 -0.14
CA LEU A 76 0.04 1.94 0.86
C LEU A 76 0.36 3.29 0.19
N LEU A 77 1.15 3.29 -0.89
CA LEU A 77 1.46 4.53 -1.61
C LEU A 77 0.17 5.22 -2.09
N ALA A 78 -0.73 4.45 -2.70
CA ALA A 78 -1.98 4.98 -3.20
C ALA A 78 -2.81 5.63 -2.10
N ASP A 79 -2.96 4.97 -0.95
CA ASP A 79 -3.68 5.52 0.19
C ASP A 79 -3.00 6.79 0.74
N VAL A 80 -1.67 6.78 0.86
CA VAL A 80 -0.90 7.98 1.24
C VAL A 80 -1.15 9.14 0.27
N THR A 81 -1.25 8.90 -1.04
CA THR A 81 -1.54 9.97 -2.02
C THR A 81 -2.93 10.60 -1.86
N ILE A 82 -3.90 9.86 -1.29
CA ILE A 82 -5.21 10.37 -0.92
C ILE A 82 -5.10 11.14 0.40
N ASP A 83 -4.47 10.51 1.38
CA ASP A 83 -4.42 11.00 2.76
C ASP A 83 -3.71 12.35 2.86
N VAL A 84 -2.69 12.64 2.04
CA VAL A 84 -2.05 13.98 2.03
C VAL A 84 -3.00 15.13 1.66
N GLN A 85 -4.14 14.83 1.02
CA GLN A 85 -5.16 15.84 0.73
C GLN A 85 -6.01 16.16 1.97
N THR A 86 -6.04 15.24 2.94
CA THR A 86 -6.82 15.33 4.18
C THR A 86 -5.95 15.72 5.38
N TYR A 87 -4.72 15.20 5.43
CA TYR A 87 -3.78 15.34 6.54
C TYR A 87 -2.59 16.20 6.12
N HIS A 88 -2.49 17.41 6.66
CA HIS A 88 -1.37 18.32 6.42
C HIS A 88 -0.03 17.84 7.01
N ASN A 89 -0.10 16.93 7.99
CA ASN A 89 1.03 16.30 8.67
C ASN A 89 1.47 14.99 8.02
N LEU A 90 1.01 14.69 6.80
CA LEU A 90 1.48 13.57 5.99
C LEU A 90 2.19 14.11 4.74
N THR A 91 3.37 13.59 4.46
CA THR A 91 4.12 13.89 3.24
C THR A 91 4.67 12.63 2.61
N PHE A 92 4.96 12.68 1.31
CA PHE A 92 5.69 11.60 0.64
C PHE A 92 6.60 12.14 -0.47
N GLN A 93 7.64 11.38 -0.77
CA GLN A 93 8.56 11.65 -1.87
C GLN A 93 9.01 10.34 -2.54
N PHE A 94 9.56 10.49 -3.74
CA PHE A 94 10.12 9.38 -4.50
C PHE A 94 11.64 9.53 -4.64
N VAL A 95 12.34 8.41 -4.61
CA VAL A 95 13.70 8.29 -5.17
C VAL A 95 13.55 7.53 -6.48
N TYR A 96 13.69 8.24 -7.59
CA TYR A 96 13.46 7.69 -8.91
C TYR A 96 14.61 6.80 -9.42
N PRO A 97 14.35 5.88 -10.36
CA PRO A 97 13.02 5.49 -10.85
C PRO A 97 12.25 4.63 -9.85
N VAL A 98 10.92 4.63 -9.95
CA VAL A 98 10.03 3.78 -9.13
C VAL A 98 9.10 2.99 -10.04
N ARG A 99 9.14 1.65 -9.95
CA ARG A 99 8.20 0.77 -10.65
C ARG A 99 7.08 0.40 -9.70
N LEU A 100 5.85 0.76 -10.04
CA LEU A 100 4.66 0.41 -9.29
C LEU A 100 3.95 -0.76 -9.93
N VAL A 101 3.51 -1.73 -9.11
CA VAL A 101 2.78 -2.90 -9.57
C VAL A 101 1.53 -3.10 -8.71
N PHE A 102 0.36 -2.91 -9.31
CA PHE A 102 -0.92 -3.16 -8.68
C PHE A 102 -1.50 -4.48 -9.20
N HIS A 103 -2.04 -5.30 -8.29
CA HIS A 103 -2.80 -6.49 -8.64
C HIS A 103 -3.77 -6.81 -7.49
N LYS A 104 -4.73 -7.69 -7.74
CA LYS A 104 -5.65 -8.19 -6.71
C LYS A 104 -4.89 -8.94 -5.61
N PRO A 105 -5.35 -8.88 -4.34
CA PRO A 105 -4.82 -9.74 -3.29
C PRO A 105 -4.80 -11.22 -3.74
N ARG A 106 -3.64 -11.87 -3.61
CA ARG A 106 -3.46 -13.27 -4.03
C ARG A 106 -3.45 -14.17 -2.80
N LEU A 107 -4.16 -15.28 -2.89
CA LEU A 107 -4.12 -16.34 -1.87
C LEU A 107 -2.84 -17.16 -2.07
N ILE A 108 -1.94 -17.13 -1.09
CA ILE A 108 -0.84 -18.11 -1.04
C ILE A 108 -1.40 -19.38 -0.38
N ILE A 109 -1.83 -20.34 -1.20
CA ILE A 109 -2.11 -21.70 -0.74
C ILE A 109 -0.74 -22.35 -0.49
N ASN A 110 -0.20 -22.23 0.73
CA ASN A 110 0.95 -23.04 1.13
C ASN A 110 0.48 -24.48 1.29
N ASP A 111 0.85 -25.34 0.33
CA ASP A 111 0.48 -26.76 0.19
C ASP A 111 0.88 -27.68 1.38
N THR A 112 1.33 -27.15 2.51
CA THR A 112 1.79 -27.93 3.68
C THR A 112 1.17 -27.53 5.02
N LYS A 113 0.21 -26.59 5.06
CA LYS A 113 -0.45 -26.18 6.32
C LYS A 113 -1.95 -25.92 6.21
N PHE A 114 -2.65 -26.66 5.34
CA PHE A 114 -4.08 -26.82 5.57
C PHE A 114 -4.26 -27.96 6.58
N PRO A 115 -4.63 -27.72 7.85
CA PRO A 115 -5.42 -28.72 8.54
C PRO A 115 -6.60 -29.05 7.61
N PRO A 116 -7.01 -30.33 7.51
CA PRO A 116 -8.14 -30.71 6.65
C PRO A 116 -9.27 -29.73 6.91
N LEU A 117 -9.88 -29.18 5.86
CA LEU A 117 -10.92 -28.13 5.83
C LEU A 117 -12.11 -28.44 6.78
N GLN A 118 -11.83 -28.44 8.07
CA GLN A 118 -12.72 -28.62 9.18
C GLN A 118 -12.49 -27.39 10.05
N ALA A 119 -13.42 -26.44 9.89
CA ALA A 119 -13.68 -25.36 10.83
C ALA A 119 -12.67 -24.20 10.93
N ILE A 120 -11.94 -23.88 9.87
CA ILE A 120 -11.66 -22.47 9.60
C ILE A 120 -12.86 -22.00 8.77
N ASP A 121 -13.63 -21.04 9.28
CA ASP A 121 -14.88 -20.57 8.66
C ASP A 121 -14.60 -19.97 7.28
N TYR A 122 -14.65 -20.83 6.26
CA TYR A 122 -14.37 -20.53 4.87
C TYR A 122 -15.10 -19.28 4.38
N ASN A 123 -16.31 -19.04 4.88
CA ASN A 123 -17.11 -17.87 4.53
C ASN A 123 -16.49 -16.57 5.04
N SER A 124 -16.03 -16.55 6.29
CA SER A 124 -15.30 -15.41 6.87
C SER A 124 -13.99 -15.12 6.13
N TYR A 125 -13.30 -16.15 5.63
CA TYR A 125 -12.06 -15.99 4.87
C TYR A 125 -12.29 -15.49 3.44
N VAL A 126 -13.31 -16.00 2.77
CA VAL A 126 -13.73 -15.50 1.44
C VAL A 126 -14.20 -14.05 1.54
N GLN A 127 -14.91 -13.69 2.62
CA GLN A 127 -15.33 -12.31 2.87
C GLN A 127 -14.13 -11.36 3.04
N GLY A 128 -13.12 -11.74 3.84
CA GLY A 128 -11.91 -10.92 4.02
C GLY A 128 -11.17 -10.62 2.71
N ILE A 129 -11.10 -11.60 1.79
CA ILE A 129 -10.49 -11.40 0.46
C ILE A 129 -11.32 -10.45 -0.40
N ASN A 130 -12.65 -10.53 -0.33
CA ASN A 130 -13.53 -9.63 -1.07
C ASN A 130 -13.42 -8.19 -0.57
N ASP A 131 -13.32 -8.00 0.75
CA ASP A 131 -13.14 -6.68 1.35
C ASP A 131 -11.77 -6.08 0.97
N ASP A 132 -10.70 -6.89 0.99
CA ASP A 132 -9.37 -6.48 0.53
C ASP A 132 -9.34 -6.18 -0.98
N ASP A 133 -10.06 -6.93 -1.84
CA ASP A 133 -10.17 -6.65 -3.29
C ASP A 133 -10.85 -5.29 -3.53
N VAL A 134 -11.90 -4.97 -2.78
CA VAL A 134 -12.57 -3.67 -2.85
C VAL A 134 -11.62 -2.54 -2.45
N HIS A 135 -10.89 -2.69 -1.34
CA HIS A 135 -9.91 -1.69 -0.89
C HIS A 135 -8.78 -1.49 -1.90
N PHE A 136 -8.16 -2.57 -2.39
CA PHE A 136 -7.06 -2.47 -3.35
C PHE A 136 -7.51 -1.87 -4.68
N LYS A 137 -8.73 -2.17 -5.13
CA LYS A 137 -9.32 -1.55 -6.32
C LYS A 137 -9.55 -0.05 -6.13
N ALA A 138 -10.10 0.35 -4.98
CA ALA A 138 -10.31 1.76 -4.65
C ALA A 138 -8.98 2.53 -4.59
N SER A 139 -7.95 1.92 -4.00
CA SER A 139 -6.60 2.45 -3.93
C SER A 139 -6.00 2.64 -5.32
N LEU A 140 -6.11 1.64 -6.19
CA LEU A 140 -5.67 1.76 -7.59
C LEU A 140 -6.43 2.91 -8.30
N ASP A 141 -7.76 2.97 -8.19
CA ASP A 141 -8.56 4.05 -8.79
C ASP A 141 -8.12 5.45 -8.32
N ALA A 142 -7.74 5.59 -7.05
CA ALA A 142 -7.27 6.85 -6.50
C ALA A 142 -5.84 7.21 -6.95
N PHE A 143 -4.92 6.25 -6.90
CA PHE A 143 -3.58 6.42 -7.48
C PHE A 143 -3.69 6.82 -8.95
N MET A 144 -4.65 6.24 -9.67
CA MET A 144 -4.85 6.55 -11.07
C MET A 144 -5.20 8.02 -11.30
N LEU A 145 -6.14 8.55 -10.52
CA LEU A 145 -6.51 9.95 -10.59
C LEU A 145 -5.32 10.87 -10.30
N TRP A 146 -4.52 10.52 -9.29
CA TRP A 146 -3.30 11.24 -8.96
C TRP A 146 -2.27 11.17 -10.11
N TYR A 147 -2.02 9.99 -10.66
CA TYR A 147 -1.03 9.78 -11.72
C TYR A 147 -1.42 10.52 -13.02
N GLU A 148 -2.68 10.47 -13.42
CA GLU A 148 -3.19 11.22 -14.59
C GLU A 148 -3.03 12.74 -14.41
N THR A 149 -3.24 13.23 -13.17
CA THR A 149 -3.11 14.66 -12.83
C THR A 149 -1.65 15.13 -12.84
N ASN A 150 -0.72 14.31 -12.34
CA ASN A 150 0.68 14.72 -12.13
C ASN A 150 1.62 14.36 -13.28
N TYR A 151 1.31 13.32 -14.07
CA TYR A 151 2.15 12.86 -15.18
C TYR A 151 1.51 13.08 -16.56
N ASN A 152 0.33 13.74 -16.63
CA ASN A 152 -0.41 14.01 -17.87
C ASN A 152 -0.61 12.77 -18.77
N ALA A 153 -0.53 11.58 -18.18
CA ALA A 153 -0.62 10.33 -18.91
C ALA A 153 -2.09 10.02 -19.20
N LYS A 154 -2.53 10.14 -20.46
CA LYS A 154 -3.87 9.69 -20.86
C LYS A 154 -3.89 8.17 -20.90
N LEU A 155 -4.75 7.60 -20.08
CA LEU A 155 -4.55 6.25 -19.65
C LEU A 155 -5.89 5.53 -19.77
N ASN A 156 -5.96 4.50 -20.61
CA ASN A 156 -7.23 3.84 -20.93
C ASN A 156 -7.75 3.10 -19.70
N LYS A 157 -8.69 3.71 -18.97
CA LYS A 157 -9.27 3.16 -17.74
C LYS A 157 -9.94 1.80 -17.95
N VAL A 158 -10.65 1.62 -19.07
CA VAL A 158 -11.37 0.36 -19.36
C VAL A 158 -10.40 -0.80 -19.58
N ALA A 159 -9.36 -0.59 -20.40
CA ALA A 159 -8.37 -1.63 -20.68
C ALA A 159 -7.61 -2.08 -19.42
N ARG A 160 -7.34 -1.16 -18.49
CA ARG A 160 -6.58 -1.47 -17.26
C ARG A 160 -7.42 -2.03 -16.14
N ASN A 161 -8.67 -1.57 -16.01
CA ASN A 161 -9.63 -2.22 -15.11
C ASN A 161 -9.83 -3.68 -15.50
N HIS A 162 -9.83 -3.98 -16.81
CA HIS A 162 -9.86 -5.35 -17.29
C HIS A 162 -8.60 -6.16 -16.88
N LEU A 163 -7.41 -5.55 -16.90
CA LEU A 163 -6.18 -6.20 -16.42
C LEU A 163 -6.26 -6.50 -14.92
N TYR A 164 -6.76 -5.57 -14.12
CA TYR A 164 -6.93 -5.77 -12.68
C TYR A 164 -7.99 -6.84 -12.37
N ASP A 165 -9.16 -6.77 -13.03
CA ASP A 165 -10.26 -7.71 -12.85
C ASP A 165 -9.87 -9.15 -13.28
N THR A 166 -8.84 -9.32 -14.11
CA THR A 166 -8.28 -10.61 -14.53
C THR A 166 -7.09 -11.10 -13.67
N ASN A 167 -6.85 -10.50 -12.50
CA ASN A 167 -5.71 -10.78 -11.60
C ASN A 167 -4.32 -10.51 -12.22
N GLN A 168 -4.24 -9.75 -13.31
CA GLN A 168 -2.98 -9.40 -13.95
C GLN A 168 -2.31 -8.21 -13.27
N ASP A 169 -0.99 -8.17 -13.38
CA ASP A 169 -0.17 -7.07 -12.85
C ASP A 169 -0.35 -5.82 -13.71
N VAL A 170 -0.89 -4.76 -13.12
CA VAL A 170 -0.97 -3.43 -13.73
C VAL A 170 0.26 -2.64 -13.29
N GLN A 171 1.11 -2.28 -14.25
CA GLN A 171 2.41 -1.70 -13.98
C GLN A 171 2.49 -0.23 -14.40
N PHE A 172 3.18 0.57 -13.59
CA PHE A 172 3.50 1.97 -13.87
C PHE A 172 4.98 2.21 -13.63
N LEU A 173 5.58 3.07 -14.45
CA LEU A 173 6.93 3.55 -14.23
C LEU A 173 6.84 5.05 -13.91
N LEU A 174 7.32 5.41 -12.72
CA LEU A 174 7.52 6.80 -12.32
C LEU A 174 8.99 7.14 -12.54
N ASN A 175 9.23 8.20 -13.30
CA ASN A 175 10.55 8.78 -13.51
C ASN A 175 10.52 10.25 -13.06
N GLU A 176 11.68 10.88 -12.90
CA GLU A 176 11.71 12.35 -12.84
C GLU A 176 10.97 12.88 -14.06
N ALA A 177 10.02 13.80 -13.83
CA ALA A 177 9.38 14.51 -14.93
C ALA A 177 10.49 15.22 -15.70
N SER A 178 10.69 14.85 -16.96
CA SER A 178 11.59 15.60 -17.83
C SER A 178 10.94 16.95 -18.11
N ASP A 179 11.62 18.03 -17.75
CA ASP A 179 11.28 19.40 -18.12
C ASP A 179 11.45 19.59 -19.65
N ASP A 180 10.55 19.01 -20.45
CA ASP A 180 10.45 19.25 -21.90
C ASP A 180 9.37 20.30 -22.21
#